data_AF-A0A182E0R2-F1
#
_entry.id   AF-A0A182E0R2-F1
#
_cell.length_a   1.000
_cell.length_b   1.000
_cell.length_c   1.000
_cell.angle_alpha   90.00
_cell.angle_beta   90.00
_cell.angle_gamma   90.00
#
_symmetry.space_group_name_H-M   'P 1'
#
loop_
_entity.id
_entity.type
_entity.pdbx_description
1 polymer ?
#
loop_
_entity_poly.entity_id
_entity_poly.type
_entity_poly.pdbx_seq_one_letter_code
_entity_poly.pdbx_strand_id
1 'polypeptide(L)'
;MCSRNPTYCGSNFCCCASTSCYDQLRNHFLQGLLQPKKDIICDVYRQQWIGNRPKTLNISFYPTSEQLYRRISCDACASRVDEKGVEMTCIEKDIEIACHGMNVFVGDDITCSANGDCCCQREDCSKALRIHYSNHQKMFGTARMFAASNSGYYLNPSSLIIAISIFIIVF
;
A
#
# COMPACT_ATOMS: atom_id res chain seq x y z
N MET A 1 13.61 -27.53 26.31
CA MET A 1 13.49 -28.34 25.08
C MET A 1 12.21 -27.95 24.37
N CYS A 2 12.26 -27.69 23.07
CA CYS A 2 11.10 -27.32 22.25
C CYS A 2 10.10 -28.48 22.23
N SER A 3 8.89 -28.28 22.78
CA SER A 3 7.92 -29.38 22.97
C SER A 3 6.78 -29.42 21.94
N ARG A 4 6.78 -28.52 20.94
CA ARG A 4 5.68 -28.41 19.95
C ARG A 4 6.19 -28.58 18.52
N ASN A 5 5.60 -29.55 17.82
CA ASN A 5 5.81 -29.88 16.41
C ASN A 5 4.71 -29.19 15.57
N PRO A 6 4.93 -28.76 14.30
CA PRO A 6 6.19 -28.83 13.56
C PRO A 6 7.08 -27.59 13.72
N THR A 7 6.51 -26.42 14.03
CA THR A 7 7.26 -25.17 14.21
C THR A 7 6.48 -24.24 15.12
N TYR A 8 7.13 -23.69 16.14
CA TYR A 8 6.58 -22.65 17.00
C TYR A 8 7.47 -21.41 16.91
N CYS A 9 6.94 -20.31 16.40
CA CYS A 9 7.63 -19.03 16.32
C CYS A 9 7.01 -18.05 17.33
N GLY A 10 7.82 -17.55 18.25
CA GLY A 10 7.51 -16.38 19.06
C GLY A 10 8.04 -15.10 18.40
N SER A 11 7.96 -13.98 19.11
CA SER A 11 8.32 -12.65 18.58
C SER A 11 9.80 -12.54 18.14
N ASN A 12 10.70 -13.29 18.78
CA ASN A 12 12.15 -13.15 18.61
C ASN A 12 12.87 -14.45 18.26
N PHE A 13 12.18 -15.59 18.25
CA PHE A 13 12.80 -16.88 17.95
C PHE A 13 11.80 -17.87 17.39
N CYS A 14 12.28 -18.71 16.48
CA CYS A 14 11.55 -19.86 15.94
C CYS A 14 12.20 -21.15 16.45
N CYS A 15 11.35 -22.04 16.95
CA CYS A 15 11.73 -23.33 17.46
C CYS A 15 11.08 -24.42 16.60
N CYS A 16 11.84 -25.44 16.27
CA CYS A 16 11.31 -26.62 15.60
C CYS A 16 12.06 -27.87 16.08
N ALA A 17 11.36 -29.00 16.09
CA ALA A 17 11.80 -30.23 16.74
C ALA A 17 11.74 -31.47 15.80
N SER A 18 11.63 -31.26 14.50
CA SER A 18 11.53 -32.33 13.49
C SER A 18 12.89 -32.65 12.85
N THR A 19 13.01 -33.80 12.18
CA THR A 19 14.22 -34.16 11.41
C THR A 19 14.40 -33.30 10.15
N SER A 20 13.35 -32.63 9.70
CA SER A 20 13.32 -31.72 8.55
C SER A 20 13.27 -30.25 9.00
N CYS A 21 13.86 -29.96 10.16
CA CYS A 21 13.71 -28.67 10.80
C CYS A 21 14.27 -27.48 10.01
N TYR A 22 15.41 -27.71 9.38
CA TYR A 22 16.02 -26.73 8.49
C TYR A 22 15.06 -26.33 7.37
N ASP A 23 14.44 -27.30 6.69
CA ASP A 23 13.52 -27.03 5.59
C ASP A 23 12.22 -26.39 6.08
N GLN A 24 11.71 -26.77 7.26
CA GLN A 24 10.51 -26.17 7.84
C GLN A 24 10.74 -24.70 8.24
N LEU A 25 11.87 -24.39 8.89
CA LEU A 25 12.26 -23.02 9.21
C LEU A 25 12.53 -22.20 7.95
N ARG A 26 13.28 -22.76 7.00
CA ARG A 26 13.54 -22.15 5.70
C ARG A 26 12.23 -21.83 4.98
N ASN A 27 11.31 -22.77 4.88
CA ASN A 27 10.01 -22.55 4.25
C ASN A 27 9.13 -21.56 5.02
N HIS A 28 9.19 -21.55 6.36
CA HIS A 28 8.47 -20.57 7.17
C HIS A 28 8.95 -19.13 6.93
N PHE A 29 10.28 -18.91 6.90
CA PHE A 29 10.85 -17.60 6.57
C PHE A 29 10.65 -17.23 5.09
N LEU A 30 10.70 -18.22 4.19
CA LEU A 30 10.41 -18.01 2.77
C LEU A 30 8.92 -17.72 2.54
N GLN A 31 7.98 -18.29 3.30
CA GLN A 31 6.55 -17.97 3.20
C GLN A 31 6.26 -16.50 3.59
N GLY A 32 7.06 -15.91 4.48
CA GLY A 32 7.01 -14.47 4.77
C GLY A 32 7.54 -13.60 3.61
N LEU A 33 8.45 -14.13 2.80
CA LEU A 33 9.01 -13.48 1.60
C LEU A 33 8.20 -13.77 0.32
N LEU A 34 7.43 -14.86 0.32
CA LEU A 34 6.64 -15.41 -0.79
C LEU A 34 5.14 -15.30 -0.52
N GLN A 35 4.68 -14.24 0.15
CA GLN A 35 3.34 -13.80 -0.19
C GLN A 35 3.37 -13.46 -1.68
N PRO A 36 2.46 -13.99 -2.51
CA PRO A 36 2.32 -13.51 -3.88
C PRO A 36 1.86 -12.06 -3.76
N LYS A 37 2.82 -11.13 -3.69
CA LYS A 37 2.56 -9.73 -4.00
C LYS A 37 1.92 -9.78 -5.37
N LYS A 38 0.68 -9.33 -5.46
CA LYS A 38 0.12 -8.99 -6.77
C LYS A 38 1.13 -8.05 -7.39
N ASP A 39 1.77 -8.52 -8.44
CA ASP A 39 2.80 -7.82 -9.18
C ASP A 39 2.16 -6.53 -9.74
N ILE A 40 2.32 -5.41 -9.03
CA ILE A 40 1.77 -4.13 -9.47
C ILE A 40 2.61 -3.68 -10.66
N ILE A 41 1.92 -3.44 -11.77
CA ILE A 41 2.56 -2.99 -13.00
C ILE A 41 2.56 -1.46 -13.03
N CYS A 42 3.77 -0.88 -12.98
CA CYS A 42 3.98 0.56 -13.11
C CYS A 42 4.66 0.89 -14.45
N ASP A 43 4.06 1.81 -15.20
CA ASP A 43 4.68 2.44 -16.35
C ASP A 43 5.50 3.62 -15.83
N VAL A 44 6.82 3.49 -15.92
CA VAL A 44 7.79 4.49 -15.47
C VAL A 44 8.11 5.41 -16.64
N TYR A 45 7.76 6.68 -16.50
CA TYR A 45 7.95 7.70 -17.53
C TYR A 45 7.82 9.10 -16.94
N ARG A 46 8.18 10.10 -17.74
CA ARG A 46 7.86 11.50 -17.47
C ARG A 46 7.03 12.08 -18.61
N GLN A 47 5.92 12.74 -18.27
CA GLN A 47 5.05 13.39 -19.24
C GLN A 47 4.85 14.86 -18.88
N GLN A 48 4.99 15.74 -19.88
CA GLN A 48 4.80 17.17 -19.70
C GLN A 48 3.33 17.54 -19.60
N TRP A 49 3.04 18.62 -18.87
CA TRP A 49 1.72 19.23 -18.84
C TRP A 49 1.36 19.81 -20.21
N ILE A 50 0.07 19.78 -20.51
CA ILE A 50 -0.55 20.64 -21.51
C ILE A 50 -1.37 21.74 -20.81
N GLY A 51 -1.46 22.89 -21.48
CA GLY A 51 -2.18 24.05 -20.97
C GLY A 51 -1.40 24.85 -19.93
N ASN A 52 -1.73 26.15 -19.84
CA ASN A 52 -1.10 27.04 -18.87
C ASN A 52 -1.78 26.97 -17.50
N ARG A 53 -3.12 26.85 -17.46
CA ARG A 53 -3.99 26.64 -16.29
C ARG A 53 -5.41 26.28 -16.78
N PRO A 54 -6.04 25.20 -16.29
CA PRO A 54 -5.45 24.13 -15.47
C PRO A 54 -4.40 23.33 -16.28
N LYS A 55 -3.39 22.82 -15.57
CA LYS A 55 -2.40 21.91 -16.15
C LYS A 55 -2.98 20.50 -16.16
N THR A 56 -2.94 19.82 -17.30
CA THR A 56 -3.41 18.44 -17.45
C THR A 56 -2.47 17.62 -18.31
N LEU A 57 -2.58 16.29 -18.24
CA LEU A 57 -1.95 15.43 -19.24
C LEU A 57 -2.84 15.34 -20.48
N ASN A 58 -2.21 15.20 -21.65
CA ASN A 58 -2.93 14.95 -22.88
C ASN A 58 -3.33 13.47 -22.97
N ILE A 59 -4.63 13.20 -22.93
CA ILE A 59 -5.16 11.83 -22.98
C ILE A 59 -4.86 11.12 -24.31
N SER A 60 -4.73 11.88 -25.39
CA SER A 60 -4.40 11.36 -26.73
C SER A 60 -2.91 11.11 -26.92
N PHE A 61 -2.05 11.66 -26.05
CA PHE A 61 -0.60 11.47 -26.12
C PHE A 61 -0.13 10.57 -24.99
N TYR A 62 0.30 9.36 -25.33
CA TYR A 62 0.99 8.47 -24.41
C TYR A 62 2.46 8.39 -24.78
N PRO A 63 3.39 8.35 -23.81
CA PRO A 63 4.81 8.16 -24.12
C PRO A 63 5.02 6.90 -24.95
N THR A 64 5.96 6.99 -25.89
CA THR A 64 6.32 5.85 -26.75
C THR A 64 7.06 4.78 -25.95
N SER A 65 7.25 3.59 -26.54
CA SER A 65 8.02 2.50 -25.92
C SER A 65 9.48 2.87 -25.59
N GLU A 66 10.03 3.92 -26.20
CA GLU A 66 11.37 4.44 -25.90
C GLU A 66 11.38 5.40 -24.70
N GLN A 67 10.24 6.03 -24.41
CA GLN A 67 10.07 7.03 -23.35
C GLN A 67 9.43 6.43 -22.08
N LEU A 68 8.95 5.20 -22.19
CA LEU A 68 8.24 4.48 -21.16
C LEU A 68 8.90 3.14 -20.91
N TYR A 69 9.08 2.84 -19.64
CA TYR A 69 9.60 1.57 -19.19
C TYR A 69 8.61 0.91 -18.25
N ARG A 70 8.11 -0.28 -18.61
CA ARG A 70 7.12 -1.01 -17.83
C ARG A 70 7.81 -1.90 -16.79
N ARG A 71 7.55 -1.63 -15.52
CA ARG A 71 7.94 -2.45 -14.37
C ARG A 71 6.77 -3.31 -13.94
N ILE A 72 7.00 -4.60 -13.78
CA ILE A 72 5.94 -5.57 -13.48
C ILE A 72 5.94 -6.06 -12.03
N SER A 73 6.94 -5.68 -11.22
CA SER A 73 7.13 -6.20 -9.86
C SER A 73 7.25 -5.05 -8.85
N CYS A 74 6.26 -4.15 -8.82
CA CYS A 74 6.24 -3.03 -7.89
C CYS A 74 5.38 -3.35 -6.66
N ASP A 75 5.70 -2.68 -5.56
CA ASP A 75 4.91 -2.63 -4.33
C ASP A 75 3.85 -1.53 -4.39
N ALA A 76 4.12 -0.46 -5.13
CA ALA A 76 3.20 0.63 -5.43
C ALA A 76 3.68 1.39 -6.68
N CYS A 77 2.77 2.11 -7.33
CA CYS A 77 3.15 3.18 -8.25
C CYS A 77 3.03 4.52 -7.55
N ALA A 78 4.04 5.37 -7.71
CA ALA A 78 4.01 6.74 -7.23
C ALA A 78 4.17 7.71 -8.39
N SER A 79 3.56 8.88 -8.25
CA SER A 79 3.63 9.97 -9.19
C SER A 79 4.07 11.23 -8.47
N ARG A 80 5.06 11.91 -9.04
CA ARG A 80 5.57 13.20 -8.55
C ARG A 80 5.21 14.28 -9.54
N VAL A 81 4.67 15.37 -9.04
CA VAL A 81 4.25 16.50 -9.88
C VAL A 81 5.17 17.68 -9.65
N ASP A 82 5.50 18.36 -10.75
CA ASP A 82 6.24 19.61 -10.70
C ASP A 82 5.70 20.61 -11.73
N GLU A 83 6.39 21.74 -11.89
CA GLU A 83 5.95 22.78 -12.83
C GLU A 83 5.89 22.32 -14.29
N LYS A 84 6.68 21.32 -14.67
CA LYS A 84 6.86 20.88 -16.06
C LYS A 84 5.99 19.66 -16.39
N GLY A 85 5.70 18.79 -15.43
CA GLY A 85 4.93 17.58 -15.71
C GLY A 85 4.69 16.67 -14.52
N VAL A 86 4.37 15.43 -14.84
CA VAL A 86 4.29 14.30 -13.91
C VAL A 86 5.38 13.31 -14.24
N GLU A 87 6.05 12.81 -13.20
CA GLU A 87 6.94 11.67 -13.26
C GLU A 87 6.29 10.47 -12.56
N MET A 88 6.13 9.37 -13.29
CA MET A 88 5.63 8.10 -12.79
C MET A 88 6.79 7.19 -12.40
N THR A 89 6.71 6.58 -11.24
CA THR A 89 7.78 5.76 -10.64
C THR A 89 7.22 4.48 -10.05
N CYS A 90 8.04 3.44 -10.07
CA CYS A 90 7.80 2.17 -9.39
C CYS A 90 8.45 2.23 -8.01
N ILE A 91 7.68 1.90 -6.98
CA ILE A 91 8.19 1.74 -5.62
C ILE A 91 8.31 0.24 -5.36
N GLU A 92 9.49 -0.22 -4.98
CA GLU A 92 9.77 -1.65 -4.75
C GLU A 92 9.88 -2.00 -3.26
N LYS A 93 10.12 -1.00 -2.41
CA LYS A 93 10.23 -1.09 -0.95
C LYS A 93 9.84 0.23 -0.32
N ASP A 94 9.65 0.23 1.00
CA ASP A 94 9.44 1.43 1.81
C ASP A 94 8.23 2.28 1.36
N ILE A 95 7.12 1.60 1.03
CA ILE A 95 5.86 2.24 0.61
C ILE A 95 5.41 3.31 1.62
N GLU A 96 5.56 3.04 2.92
CA GLU A 96 5.19 3.97 3.98
C GLU A 96 5.96 5.29 3.90
N ILE A 97 7.22 5.25 3.45
CA ILE A 97 8.06 6.42 3.25
C ILE A 97 7.74 7.08 1.90
N ALA A 98 7.66 6.29 0.82
CA ALA A 98 7.44 6.80 -0.53
C ALA A 98 6.07 7.47 -0.71
N CYS A 99 5.04 6.89 -0.09
CA CYS A 99 3.65 7.38 -0.12
C CYS A 99 3.31 8.21 1.12
N HIS A 100 4.31 8.55 1.95
CA HIS A 100 4.13 9.36 3.14
C HIS A 100 3.49 10.71 2.79
N GLY A 101 2.48 11.13 3.59
CA GLY A 101 1.78 12.40 3.39
C GLY A 101 0.79 12.41 2.22
N MET A 102 0.60 11.29 1.51
CA MET A 102 -0.47 11.12 0.52
C MET A 102 -1.72 10.56 1.22
N ASN A 103 -2.52 11.45 1.80
CA ASN A 103 -3.67 11.09 2.63
C ASN A 103 -5.01 11.57 2.05
N VAL A 104 -5.03 12.18 0.86
CA VAL A 104 -6.26 12.61 0.20
C VAL A 104 -6.68 11.53 -0.78
N PHE A 105 -7.81 10.86 -0.54
CA PHE A 105 -8.33 9.87 -1.49
C PHE A 105 -8.99 10.56 -2.67
N VAL A 106 -8.69 10.09 -3.88
CA VAL A 106 -9.19 10.70 -5.13
C VAL A 106 -9.92 9.71 -6.04
N GLY A 107 -10.16 8.48 -5.58
CA GLY A 107 -10.79 7.39 -6.33
C GLY A 107 -9.79 6.29 -6.74
N ASP A 108 -10.30 5.12 -7.13
CA ASP A 108 -9.53 3.98 -7.68
C ASP A 108 -8.28 3.59 -6.87
N ASP A 109 -8.35 3.68 -5.54
CA ASP A 109 -7.24 3.38 -4.62
C ASP A 109 -6.01 4.29 -4.79
N ILE A 110 -6.22 5.45 -5.41
CA ILE A 110 -5.25 6.53 -5.50
C ILE A 110 -5.39 7.43 -4.27
N THR A 111 -4.26 7.67 -3.63
CA THR A 111 -4.10 8.65 -2.56
C THR A 111 -3.12 9.72 -3.00
N CYS A 112 -3.42 10.99 -2.74
CA CYS A 112 -2.60 12.11 -3.14
C CYS A 112 -2.25 13.01 -1.95
N SER A 113 -1.17 13.75 -2.11
CA SER A 113 -0.81 14.87 -1.23
C SER A 113 -1.51 16.16 -1.69
N ALA A 114 -1.48 17.18 -0.84
CA ALA A 114 -1.96 18.53 -1.20
C ALA A 114 -1.20 19.15 -2.40
N ASN A 115 0.05 18.71 -2.63
CA ASN A 115 0.86 19.20 -3.74
C ASN A 115 0.55 18.50 -5.06
N GLY A 116 -0.27 17.44 -5.03
CA GLY A 116 -0.66 16.68 -6.21
C GLY A 116 0.17 15.43 -6.48
N ASP A 117 1.21 15.13 -5.68
CA ASP A 117 1.88 13.82 -5.74
C ASP A 117 0.90 12.72 -5.33
N CYS A 118 0.86 11.60 -6.04
CA CYS A 118 -0.09 10.52 -5.75
C CYS A 118 0.56 9.13 -5.73
N CYS A 119 0.00 8.22 -4.94
CA CYS A 119 0.41 6.83 -4.78
C CYS A 119 -0.79 5.90 -4.97
N CYS A 120 -0.54 4.73 -5.55
CA CYS A 120 -1.54 3.73 -5.86
C CYS A 120 -0.94 2.32 -5.71
N GLN A 121 -1.72 1.38 -5.17
CA GLN A 121 -1.27 0.03 -4.79
C GLN A 121 -2.09 -1.11 -5.42
N ARG A 122 -2.68 -0.91 -6.60
CA ARG A 122 -3.50 -1.90 -7.31
C ARG A 122 -3.01 -2.19 -8.73
N GLU A 123 -3.56 -3.25 -9.32
CA GLU A 123 -3.46 -3.51 -10.76
C GLU A 123 -4.00 -2.28 -11.52
N ASP A 124 -3.33 -1.88 -12.62
CA ASP A 124 -3.64 -0.72 -13.47
C ASP A 124 -3.38 0.70 -12.89
N CYS A 125 -2.60 0.84 -11.83
CA CYS A 125 -2.29 2.15 -11.24
C CYS A 125 -1.81 3.22 -12.23
N SER A 126 -0.95 2.84 -13.17
CA SER A 126 -0.41 3.77 -14.18
C SER A 126 -1.51 4.40 -15.04
N LYS A 127 -2.52 3.59 -15.39
CA LYS A 127 -3.67 4.05 -16.17
C LYS A 127 -4.57 4.93 -15.31
N ALA A 128 -4.84 4.53 -14.07
CA ALA A 128 -5.68 5.28 -13.15
C ALA A 128 -5.07 6.67 -12.83
N LEU A 129 -3.77 6.72 -12.51
CA LEU A 129 -3.03 7.96 -12.30
C LEU A 129 -3.06 8.87 -13.54
N ARG A 130 -2.87 8.30 -14.74
CA ARG A 130 -2.95 9.08 -15.98
C ARG A 130 -4.34 9.67 -16.23
N ILE A 131 -5.39 8.88 -15.99
CA ILE A 131 -6.78 9.35 -16.09
C ILE A 131 -7.02 10.49 -15.10
N HIS A 132 -6.56 10.33 -13.85
CA HIS A 132 -6.65 11.37 -12.82
C HIS A 132 -6.04 12.70 -13.29
N TYR A 133 -4.82 12.68 -13.82
CA TYR A 133 -4.16 13.90 -14.31
C TYR A 133 -4.71 14.44 -15.65
N SER A 134 -5.48 13.63 -16.39
CA SER A 134 -6.07 14.04 -17.68
C SER A 134 -7.46 14.71 -17.50
N ASN A 135 -8.26 14.24 -16.53
CA ASN A 135 -9.70 14.57 -16.44
C ASN A 135 -10.07 15.72 -15.49
N HIS A 136 -9.09 16.57 -15.13
CA HIS A 136 -9.20 17.60 -14.08
C HIS A 136 -9.48 17.00 -12.68
N GLN A 137 -8.83 17.58 -11.68
CA GLN A 137 -8.80 17.13 -10.28
C GLN A 137 -10.20 17.13 -9.63
N LYS A 138 -11.00 16.08 -9.82
CA LYS A 138 -12.11 15.80 -8.89
C LYS A 138 -11.53 15.10 -7.67
N MET A 139 -11.24 15.86 -6.62
CA MET A 139 -10.98 15.31 -5.30
C MET A 139 -12.27 14.63 -4.80
N PHE A 140 -12.22 13.33 -4.57
CA PHE A 140 -13.35 12.57 -4.01
C PHE A 140 -13.06 12.21 -2.55
N GLY A 141 -13.25 13.17 -1.64
CA GLY A 141 -13.52 12.91 -0.22
C GLY A 141 -12.43 12.19 0.61
N THR A 142 -12.72 12.05 1.90
CA THR A 142 -11.79 11.58 2.95
C THR A 142 -11.25 10.17 2.70
N ALA A 143 -9.96 10.00 3.03
CA ALA A 143 -9.20 8.76 2.97
C ALA A 143 -9.98 7.54 3.47
N ARG A 144 -10.05 6.48 2.66
CA ARG A 144 -10.08 5.13 3.24
C ARG A 144 -8.67 4.84 3.69
N MET A 145 -8.41 5.01 4.99
CA MET A 145 -7.19 4.47 5.60
C MET A 145 -7.09 3.00 5.20
N PHE A 146 -6.08 2.67 4.39
CA PHE A 146 -5.66 1.29 4.27
C PHE A 146 -5.22 0.87 5.66
N ALA A 147 -5.88 -0.16 6.18
CA ALA A 147 -5.53 -0.75 7.44
C ALA A 147 -4.05 -1.11 7.38
N ALA A 148 -3.25 -0.47 8.24
CA ALA A 148 -2.01 -1.06 8.68
C ALA A 148 -2.35 -2.51 9.06
N SER A 149 -1.62 -3.48 8.49
CA SER A 149 -1.70 -4.86 8.90
C SER A 149 -1.21 -4.96 10.36
N ASN A 150 -2.08 -4.60 11.31
CA ASN A 150 -1.95 -4.97 12.69
C ASN A 150 -2.50 -6.39 12.80
N SER A 151 -1.61 -7.36 12.68
CA SER A 151 -1.82 -8.63 13.36
C SER A 151 -1.90 -8.33 14.87
N GLY A 152 -3.09 -8.46 15.46
CA GLY A 152 -3.23 -8.33 16.91
C GLY A 152 -4.66 -8.24 17.44
N TYR A 153 -5.28 -9.42 17.58
CA TYR A 153 -6.41 -9.74 18.46
C TYR A 153 -7.80 -9.19 18.13
N TYR A 154 -8.54 -10.02 17.39
CA TYR A 154 -10.00 -10.13 17.52
C TYR A 154 -10.39 -10.30 18.99
N LEU A 155 -11.10 -9.31 19.55
CA LEU A 155 -12.00 -9.55 20.66
C LEU A 155 -13.42 -9.65 20.10
N ASN A 156 -13.92 -10.87 20.16
CA ASN A 156 -15.25 -11.33 19.80
C ASN A 156 -16.32 -10.59 20.64
N PRO A 157 -17.36 -9.96 20.07
CA PRO A 157 -18.48 -9.45 20.87
C PRO A 157 -19.51 -10.59 21.02
N SER A 158 -19.19 -11.55 21.89
CA SER A 158 -20.20 -12.48 22.40
C SER A 158 -20.63 -12.01 23.78
N SER A 159 -21.84 -11.46 23.83
CA SER A 159 -22.78 -11.39 24.95
C SER A 159 -22.24 -11.75 26.34
N LEU A 160 -22.11 -10.75 27.21
CA LEU A 160 -22.29 -10.97 28.65
C LEU A 160 -22.81 -9.70 29.34
N ILE A 161 -24.04 -9.84 29.82
CA ILE A 161 -24.81 -8.90 30.63
C ILE A 161 -24.32 -9.03 32.09
N ILE A 162 -24.49 -7.95 32.86
CA ILE A 162 -24.60 -7.83 34.34
C ILE A 162 -23.29 -7.62 35.11
N ALA A 163 -23.12 -6.40 35.65
CA ALA A 163 -23.27 -6.07 37.09
C ALA A 163 -22.56 -4.74 37.41
N ILE A 164 -23.30 -3.63 37.46
CA ILE A 164 -22.79 -2.41 38.08
C ILE A 164 -22.83 -2.62 39.60
N SER A 165 -21.68 -2.88 40.21
CA SER A 165 -21.48 -2.75 41.65
C SER A 165 -20.78 -1.42 41.89
N ILE A 166 -21.52 -0.38 42.26
CA ILE A 166 -20.94 0.83 42.85
C ILE A 166 -21.20 0.76 44.35
N PHE A 167 -20.19 0.31 45.07
CA PHE A 167 -19.95 0.70 46.44
C PHE A 167 -18.94 1.85 46.40
N ILE A 168 -19.39 3.08 46.65
CA ILE A 168 -18.56 4.12 47.27
C ILE A 168 -19.43 4.82 48.33
N ILE A 169 -18.89 4.80 49.55
CA ILE A 169 -19.37 5.36 50.82
C ILE A 169 -19.09 6.88 50.84
N VAL A 170 -19.54 7.57 51.90
CA VAL A 170 -19.24 8.96 52.36
C VAL A 170 -20.27 9.99 51.84
N PHE A 171 -21.16 10.61 52.62
CA PHE A 171 -21.07 11.19 53.98
C PHE A 171 -22.28 10.87 54.86
#